data_AF-A0A2P4ZKF9-F1
#
_entry.id   AF-A0A2P4ZKF9-F1
#
_cell.length_a   1.000
_cell.length_b   1.000
_cell.length_c   1.000
_cell.angle_alpha   90.00
_cell.angle_beta   90.00
_cell.angle_gamma   90.00
#
_symmetry.space_group_name_H-M   'P 1'
#
loop_
_entity.id
_entity.type
_entity.pdbx_description
1 polymer ?
#
loop_
_entity_poly.entity_id
_entity_poly.type
_entity_poly.pdbx_seq_one_letter_code
_entity_poly.pdbx_strand_id
1 'polypeptide(L)'
;MSHKTTTTSTSFASKEISHTPPRTSSSQKEVAPKPVSTPSKAHFLTSTPLATTGSFSPTPTDSSQRPLELRPVVCEDETNLPGHAPINTEHQRMLSGIICHAIVSKHGITSVDSQSEASAYNINPDGTNYFYSVSWVDSCKTTVDRQDVSMPVGTSSFGCLDLFTRAYTECNNGGVGGYIDAGCLRYQFIGGQ
;
A
#
# COMPACT_ATOMS: atom_id res chain seq x y z
N MET A 1 -60.03 -5.58 14.84
CA MET A 1 -59.86 -6.59 13.79
C MET A 1 -58.37 -6.83 13.63
N SER A 2 -57.91 -7.93 14.19
CA SER A 2 -56.50 -8.29 14.31
C SER A 2 -56.07 -9.09 13.08
N HIS A 3 -54.98 -8.68 12.43
CA HIS A 3 -54.27 -9.56 11.49
C HIS A 3 -52.92 -9.92 12.10
N LYS A 4 -52.87 -11.18 12.56
CA LYS A 4 -51.69 -11.93 13.00
C LYS A 4 -51.12 -12.64 11.77
N THR A 5 -49.84 -12.45 11.49
CA THR A 5 -49.08 -13.29 10.55
C THR A 5 -47.63 -13.33 11.03
N THR A 6 -47.32 -14.24 11.95
CA THR A 6 -46.61 -15.53 11.73
C THR A 6 -45.14 -15.34 11.40
N THR A 7 -44.34 -15.33 12.46
CA THR A 7 -42.88 -15.44 12.49
C THR A 7 -42.47 -16.89 12.20
N THR A 8 -41.68 -17.12 11.16
CA THR A 8 -41.00 -18.41 10.95
C THR A 8 -39.57 -18.26 11.43
N SER A 9 -39.29 -18.90 12.57
CA SER A 9 -37.96 -19.04 13.17
C SER A 9 -37.37 -20.37 12.70
N THR A 10 -36.25 -20.33 11.98
CA THR A 10 -35.51 -21.54 11.59
C THR A 10 -34.18 -21.54 12.35
N SER A 11 -34.20 -22.23 13.49
CA SER A 11 -33.01 -22.59 14.27
C SER A 11 -32.35 -23.81 13.62
N PHE A 12 -31.08 -23.70 13.27
CA PHE A 12 -30.21 -24.88 13.10
C PHE A 12 -29.04 -24.79 14.07
N ALA A 13 -28.98 -25.81 14.91
CA ALA A 13 -28.07 -25.98 16.01
C ALA A 13 -26.64 -26.29 15.56
N SER A 14 -25.70 -25.89 16.43
CA SER A 14 -24.26 -26.09 16.41
C SER A 14 -23.84 -27.55 16.26
N LYS A 15 -22.74 -27.79 15.55
CA LYS A 15 -21.94 -29.01 15.71
C LYS A 15 -20.46 -28.65 15.80
N GLU A 16 -19.99 -28.47 17.03
CA GLU A 16 -18.57 -28.61 17.35
C GLU A 16 -18.17 -30.09 17.26
N ILE A 17 -17.06 -30.37 16.58
CA ILE A 17 -16.27 -31.58 16.80
C ILE A 17 -14.81 -31.15 16.90
N SER A 18 -14.35 -31.07 18.15
CA SER A 18 -12.96 -31.19 18.55
C SER A 18 -12.40 -32.54 18.08
N HIS A 19 -11.13 -32.57 17.66
CA HIS A 19 -10.05 -33.39 18.24
C HIS A 19 -8.87 -33.60 17.25
N THR A 20 -7.76 -32.97 17.61
CA THR A 20 -6.35 -33.42 17.50
C THR A 20 -5.65 -33.62 16.14
N PRO A 21 -4.45 -33.01 15.96
CA PRO A 21 -3.54 -33.32 14.86
C PRO A 21 -2.66 -34.56 15.17
N PRO A 22 -2.28 -35.37 14.17
CA PRO A 22 -1.27 -36.39 14.36
C PRO A 22 0.12 -35.77 14.45
N ARG A 23 0.73 -35.95 15.63
CA ARG A 23 2.14 -35.74 15.93
C ARG A 23 2.89 -37.03 15.56
N THR A 24 3.75 -36.99 14.55
CA THR A 24 4.75 -38.05 14.34
C THR A 24 6.13 -37.47 14.58
N SER A 25 6.79 -38.09 15.56
CA SER A 25 8.13 -37.82 16.08
C SER A 25 9.19 -38.62 15.31
N SER A 26 10.47 -38.24 15.52
CA SER A 26 11.72 -38.99 15.30
C SER A 26 12.45 -38.69 13.98
N SER A 27 13.76 -38.47 13.90
CA SER A 27 14.81 -38.26 14.90
C SER A 27 16.04 -37.67 14.18
N GLN A 28 16.74 -36.81 14.93
CA GLN A 28 18.13 -36.40 14.89
C GLN A 28 19.12 -37.11 13.93
N LYS A 29 19.97 -36.31 13.28
CA LYS A 29 21.42 -36.56 13.26
C LYS A 29 22.22 -35.26 13.06
N GLU A 30 22.78 -34.79 14.16
CA GLU A 30 23.84 -33.80 14.22
C GLU A 30 25.19 -34.52 14.10
N VAL A 31 26.05 -34.12 13.16
CA VAL A 31 27.48 -34.44 13.17
C VAL A 31 28.25 -33.22 12.67
N ALA A 32 28.95 -32.58 13.59
CA ALA A 32 30.18 -31.82 13.35
C ALA A 32 31.20 -32.32 14.40
N PRO A 33 32.53 -32.05 14.35
CA PRO A 33 33.17 -30.99 13.55
C PRO A 33 34.65 -31.25 13.06
N LYS A 34 35.22 -30.19 12.42
CA LYS A 34 36.63 -29.73 12.44
C LYS A 34 37.70 -30.45 11.57
N PRO A 35 38.87 -29.83 11.36
CA PRO A 35 39.21 -28.50 10.80
C PRO A 35 40.22 -28.67 9.63
N VAL A 36 40.72 -27.61 8.97
CA VAL A 36 42.15 -27.46 8.56
C VAL A 36 42.37 -26.09 7.88
N SER A 37 43.53 -25.55 8.21
CA SER A 37 44.05 -24.19 8.09
C SER A 37 44.58 -23.76 6.70
N THR A 38 44.64 -22.44 6.54
CA THR A 38 45.44 -21.57 5.63
C THR A 38 46.96 -21.91 5.67
N PRO A 39 47.89 -21.32 4.86
CA PRO A 39 47.82 -20.13 3.99
C PRO A 39 48.56 -20.21 2.63
N SER A 40 48.38 -19.21 1.74
CA SER A 40 49.48 -18.81 0.85
C SER A 40 49.34 -17.37 0.37
N LYS A 41 50.39 -16.57 0.64
CA LYS A 41 50.64 -15.23 0.11
C LYS A 41 50.96 -15.32 -1.38
N ALA A 42 50.35 -14.46 -2.20
CA ALA A 42 50.91 -14.08 -3.49
C ALA A 42 50.88 -12.55 -3.60
N HIS A 43 52.07 -11.96 -3.73
CA HIS A 43 52.29 -10.58 -4.14
C HIS A 43 51.74 -10.38 -5.55
N PHE A 44 50.92 -9.34 -5.76
CA PHE A 44 50.64 -8.83 -7.09
C PHE A 44 50.97 -7.35 -7.15
N LEU A 45 51.78 -7.04 -8.15
CA LEU A 45 52.38 -5.74 -8.42
C LEU A 45 51.32 -4.74 -8.85
N THR A 46 51.50 -3.52 -8.36
CA THR A 46 50.80 -2.30 -8.67
C THR A 46 50.77 -2.02 -10.19
N SER A 47 49.59 -1.86 -10.77
CA SER A 47 49.40 -1.05 -11.97
C SER A 47 48.16 -0.17 -11.80
N THR A 48 48.38 1.13 -11.78
CA THR A 48 47.36 2.17 -11.61
C THR A 48 46.74 2.44 -12.99
N PRO A 49 45.43 2.19 -13.22
CA PRO A 49 44.78 2.74 -14.39
C PRO A 49 44.53 4.23 -14.18
N LEU A 50 44.97 5.04 -15.14
CA LEU A 50 44.72 6.48 -15.21
C LEU A 50 43.22 6.71 -15.43
N ALA A 51 42.47 6.90 -14.35
CA ALA A 51 41.07 7.29 -14.43
C ALA A 51 40.99 8.78 -14.78
N THR A 52 40.65 9.08 -16.04
CA THR A 52 40.19 10.40 -16.47
C THR A 52 38.95 10.77 -15.64
N THR A 53 39.15 11.60 -14.62
CA THR A 53 38.09 12.15 -13.78
C THR A 53 37.29 13.17 -14.60
N GLY A 54 36.33 12.67 -15.38
CA GLY A 54 35.17 13.46 -15.75
C GLY A 54 34.35 13.69 -14.49
N SER A 55 34.50 14.86 -13.87
CA SER A 55 33.71 15.28 -12.72
C SER A 55 32.26 15.51 -13.17
N PHE A 56 31.46 14.47 -13.16
CA PHE A 56 30.01 14.61 -13.05
C PHE A 56 29.73 15.01 -11.60
N SER A 57 29.77 16.32 -11.33
CA SER A 57 29.26 16.85 -10.08
C SER A 57 27.79 16.47 -9.98
N PRO A 58 27.34 15.71 -8.96
CA PRO A 58 25.91 15.57 -8.72
C PRO A 58 25.36 16.98 -8.49
N THR A 59 24.30 17.33 -9.22
CA THR A 59 23.54 18.56 -9.00
C THR A 59 23.24 18.68 -7.50
N PRO A 60 23.44 19.85 -6.87
CA PRO A 60 23.10 20.01 -5.45
C PRO A 60 21.61 19.72 -5.29
N THR A 61 21.27 18.60 -4.67
CA THR A 61 19.90 18.24 -4.29
C THR A 61 19.41 19.32 -3.35
N ASP A 62 18.45 20.12 -3.80
CA ASP A 62 17.77 21.09 -2.95
C ASP A 62 17.12 20.31 -1.81
N SER A 63 17.55 20.58 -0.57
CA SER A 63 17.05 19.88 0.61
C SER A 63 15.56 20.14 0.87
N SER A 64 14.93 21.04 0.10
CA SER A 64 13.49 21.29 0.12
C SER A 64 12.67 20.26 -0.68
N GLN A 65 13.32 19.43 -1.51
CA GLN A 65 12.64 18.42 -2.33
C GLN A 65 12.38 17.14 -1.54
N ARG A 66 11.15 16.62 -1.61
CA ARG A 66 10.79 15.31 -1.04
C ARG A 66 11.31 14.18 -1.95
N PRO A 67 11.97 13.16 -1.36
CA PRO A 67 12.26 11.92 -2.07
C PRO A 67 10.97 11.19 -2.50
N LEU A 68 11.09 10.37 -3.55
CA LEU A 68 10.03 9.48 -4.03
C LEU A 68 9.88 8.25 -3.12
N GLU A 69 9.46 8.49 -1.89
CA GLU A 69 9.32 7.48 -0.85
C GLU A 69 7.93 7.53 -0.23
N LEU A 70 7.53 6.42 0.39
CA LEU A 70 6.28 6.35 1.13
C LEU A 70 6.40 7.01 2.50
N ARG A 71 5.37 7.77 2.85
CA ARG A 71 5.15 8.28 4.20
C ARG A 71 4.29 7.30 5.00
N PRO A 72 4.30 7.40 6.34
CA PRO A 72 3.35 6.67 7.17
C PRO A 72 1.91 7.01 6.80
N VAL A 73 1.01 6.03 6.96
CA VAL A 73 -0.43 6.24 6.80
C VAL A 73 -0.92 7.21 7.86
N VAL A 74 -1.80 8.13 7.46
CA VAL A 74 -2.54 9.02 8.35
C VAL A 74 -4.01 8.62 8.30
N CYS A 75 -4.54 8.23 9.45
CA CYS A 75 -5.92 7.76 9.56
C CYS A 75 -6.88 8.92 9.80
N GLU A 76 -8.05 8.85 9.18
CA GLU A 76 -9.14 9.73 9.56
C GLU A 76 -9.71 9.33 10.92
N ASP A 77 -10.33 10.30 11.58
CA ASP A 77 -11.09 10.06 12.80
C ASP A 77 -12.49 9.57 12.46
N GLU A 78 -12.84 8.37 12.92
CA GLU A 78 -14.16 7.76 12.73
C GLU A 78 -15.30 8.65 13.24
N THR A 79 -15.04 9.45 14.28
CA THR A 79 -16.05 10.35 14.86
C THR A 79 -16.46 11.49 13.94
N ASN A 80 -15.62 11.84 12.95
CA ASN A 80 -15.94 12.85 11.94
C ASN A 80 -16.84 12.29 10.82
N LEU A 81 -17.04 10.97 10.76
CA LEU A 81 -17.80 10.28 9.73
C LEU A 81 -18.86 9.37 10.36
N PRO A 82 -19.84 9.95 11.09
CA PRO A 82 -20.79 9.16 11.86
C PRO A 82 -21.78 8.42 10.97
N GLY A 83 -22.09 7.17 11.34
CA GLY A 83 -23.26 6.45 10.83
C GLY A 83 -23.08 5.73 9.51
N HIS A 84 -21.85 5.39 9.12
CA HIS A 84 -21.62 4.57 7.94
C HIS A 84 -21.89 3.08 8.21
N ALA A 85 -22.30 2.37 7.16
CA ALA A 85 -22.35 0.91 7.19
C ALA A 85 -20.92 0.32 7.29
N PRO A 86 -20.77 -0.93 7.76
CA PRO A 86 -19.46 -1.58 7.78
C PRO A 86 -18.83 -1.62 6.38
N ILE A 87 -17.55 -1.23 6.30
CA ILE A 87 -16.79 -1.30 5.06
C ILE A 87 -16.42 -2.76 4.77
N ASN A 88 -16.74 -3.22 3.57
CA ASN A 88 -16.38 -4.54 3.10
C ASN A 88 -14.95 -4.50 2.53
N THR A 89 -14.03 -5.18 3.20
CA THR A 89 -12.61 -5.26 2.81
C THR A 89 -12.39 -5.82 1.39
N GLU A 90 -13.22 -6.76 0.94
CA GLU A 90 -13.11 -7.32 -0.41
C GLU A 90 -13.53 -6.28 -1.46
N HIS A 91 -14.63 -5.56 -1.21
CA HIS A 91 -15.03 -4.43 -2.05
C HIS A 91 -13.94 -3.35 -2.08
N GLN A 92 -13.38 -3.00 -0.92
CA GLN A 92 -12.33 -1.99 -0.82
C GLN A 92 -11.13 -2.35 -1.72
N ARG A 93 -10.65 -3.59 -1.67
CA ARG A 93 -9.53 -4.05 -2.49
C ARG A 93 -9.87 -4.12 -3.98
N MET A 94 -11.06 -4.66 -4.31
CA MET A 94 -11.51 -4.78 -5.70
C MET A 94 -11.68 -3.39 -6.36
N LEU A 95 -12.36 -2.48 -5.68
CA LEU A 95 -12.59 -1.12 -6.15
C LEU A 95 -11.29 -0.33 -6.26
N SER A 96 -10.33 -0.52 -5.34
CA SER A 96 -8.98 0.06 -5.47
C SER A 96 -8.35 -0.28 -6.82
N GLY A 97 -8.41 -1.55 -7.23
CA GLY A 97 -7.88 -1.98 -8.53
C GLY A 97 -8.62 -1.37 -9.72
N ILE A 98 -9.95 -1.31 -9.65
CA ILE A 98 -10.80 -0.71 -10.68
C ILE A 98 -10.50 0.79 -10.83
N ILE A 99 -10.36 1.51 -9.72
CA ILE A 99 -10.05 2.95 -9.72
C ILE A 99 -8.66 3.23 -10.24
N CYS A 100 -7.65 2.47 -9.82
CA CYS A 100 -6.30 2.59 -10.38
C CYS A 100 -6.29 2.41 -11.90
N HIS A 101 -7.02 1.40 -12.41
CA HIS A 101 -7.18 1.23 -13.85
C HIS A 101 -7.98 2.37 -14.49
N ALA A 102 -9.02 2.89 -13.84
CA ALA A 102 -9.84 3.98 -14.37
C ALA A 102 -9.02 5.27 -14.53
N ILE A 103 -8.18 5.62 -13.54
CA ILE A 103 -7.32 6.80 -13.59
C ILE A 103 -6.41 6.75 -14.82
N VAL A 104 -5.72 5.62 -15.01
CA VAL A 104 -4.74 5.45 -16.10
C VAL A 104 -5.43 5.32 -17.45
N SER A 105 -6.42 4.44 -17.57
CA SER A 105 -6.98 4.03 -18.86
C SER A 105 -8.07 4.96 -19.39
N LYS A 106 -8.86 5.61 -18.54
CA LYS A 106 -9.95 6.50 -19.00
C LYS A 106 -9.53 7.95 -19.15
N HIS A 107 -8.62 8.41 -18.29
CA HIS A 107 -8.15 9.79 -18.33
C HIS A 107 -6.81 9.94 -19.05
N GLY A 108 -6.13 8.84 -19.37
CA GLY A 108 -4.78 8.87 -19.95
C GLY A 108 -3.75 9.45 -18.99
N ILE A 109 -4.07 9.53 -17.69
CA ILE A 109 -3.23 10.13 -16.66
C ILE A 109 -2.25 9.07 -16.19
N THR A 110 -1.11 8.99 -16.85
CA THR A 110 0.01 8.15 -16.40
C THR A 110 0.86 8.89 -15.37
N SER A 111 0.98 10.21 -15.48
CA SER A 111 1.79 11.03 -14.59
C SER A 111 1.20 12.42 -14.38
N VAL A 112 1.33 12.95 -13.15
CA VAL A 112 0.77 14.24 -12.71
C VAL A 112 1.81 15.11 -12.01
N ASP A 113 1.48 16.38 -11.86
CA ASP A 113 2.26 17.41 -11.17
C ASP A 113 1.35 18.31 -10.31
N SER A 114 1.93 19.36 -9.72
CA SER A 114 1.21 20.33 -8.88
C SER A 114 0.08 21.11 -9.57
N GLN A 115 0.01 21.09 -10.90
CA GLN A 115 -1.05 21.76 -11.67
C GLN A 115 -2.15 20.79 -12.11
N SER A 116 -1.98 19.51 -11.82
CA SER A 116 -2.93 18.47 -12.21
C SER A 116 -4.11 18.46 -11.23
N GLU A 117 -5.32 18.37 -11.79
CA GLU A 117 -6.53 18.19 -10.99
C GLU A 117 -6.54 16.85 -10.25
N ALA A 118 -7.19 16.83 -9.08
CA ALA A 118 -7.37 15.60 -8.32
C ALA A 118 -8.27 14.63 -9.09
N SER A 119 -7.87 13.36 -9.12
CA SER A 119 -8.73 12.28 -9.61
C SER A 119 -9.51 11.72 -8.42
N ALA A 120 -10.80 12.01 -8.33
CA ALA A 120 -11.66 11.62 -7.22
C ALA A 120 -12.85 10.78 -7.69
N TYR A 121 -13.18 9.74 -6.94
CA TYR A 121 -14.26 8.81 -7.25
C TYR A 121 -15.07 8.49 -6.01
N ASN A 122 -16.40 8.57 -6.15
CA ASN A 122 -17.37 8.15 -5.15
C ASN A 122 -18.15 6.96 -5.71
N ILE A 123 -18.08 5.81 -5.04
CA ILE A 123 -18.76 4.59 -5.44
C ILE A 123 -19.62 4.11 -4.27
N ASN A 124 -20.87 3.74 -4.53
CA ASN A 124 -21.83 3.35 -3.49
C ASN A 124 -22.32 1.91 -3.65
N PRO A 125 -21.45 0.87 -3.59
CA PRO A 125 -21.92 -0.52 -3.61
C PRO A 125 -22.82 -0.77 -2.40
N ASP A 126 -24.01 -1.32 -2.65
CA ASP A 126 -24.98 -1.72 -1.64
C ASP A 126 -25.30 -0.63 -0.60
N GLY A 127 -25.28 0.64 -1.04
CA GLY A 127 -25.60 1.80 -0.21
C GLY A 127 -24.49 2.25 0.74
N THR A 128 -23.29 1.68 0.64
CA THR A 128 -22.11 2.10 1.42
C THR A 128 -21.18 2.91 0.55
N ASN A 129 -20.78 4.13 0.96
CA ASN A 129 -19.87 4.97 0.19
C ASN A 129 -18.41 4.52 0.30
N TYR A 130 -17.70 4.56 -0.83
CA TYR A 130 -16.27 4.35 -0.96
C TYR A 130 -15.73 5.52 -1.77
N PHE A 131 -15.05 6.44 -1.09
CA PHE A 131 -14.35 7.54 -1.70
C PHE A 131 -12.89 7.18 -1.94
N TYR A 132 -12.41 7.43 -3.15
CA TYR A 132 -11.02 7.31 -3.55
C TYR A 132 -10.54 8.61 -4.14
N SER A 133 -9.36 9.08 -3.77
CA SER A 133 -8.71 10.15 -4.51
C SER A 133 -7.20 9.98 -4.67
N VAL A 134 -6.70 10.47 -5.81
CA VAL A 134 -5.29 10.77 -6.02
C VAL A 134 -5.14 12.25 -6.28
N SER A 135 -4.29 12.92 -5.51
CA SER A 135 -4.03 14.35 -5.64
C SER A 135 -2.56 14.68 -5.42
N TRP A 136 -2.11 15.81 -5.97
CA TRP A 136 -0.82 16.38 -5.61
C TRP A 136 -0.95 17.12 -4.27
N VAL A 137 -0.03 16.89 -3.35
CA VAL A 137 -0.02 17.57 -2.05
C VAL A 137 0.40 19.03 -2.25
N ASP A 138 -0.41 19.95 -1.73
CA ASP A 138 -0.16 21.39 -1.84
C ASP A 138 1.24 21.78 -1.36
N SER A 139 1.88 22.68 -2.12
CA SER A 139 3.24 23.17 -1.86
C SER A 139 4.33 22.08 -1.81
N CYS A 140 4.02 20.86 -2.26
CA CYS A 140 4.98 19.77 -2.30
C CYS A 140 5.86 19.84 -3.55
N LYS A 141 7.17 19.69 -3.35
CA LYS A 141 8.17 19.58 -4.42
C LYS A 141 8.88 18.25 -4.30
N THR A 142 9.20 17.64 -5.42
CA THR A 142 9.88 16.35 -5.52
C THR A 142 11.18 16.52 -6.30
N THR A 143 12.05 15.51 -6.28
CA THR A 143 13.26 15.45 -7.13
C THR A 143 12.94 15.30 -8.62
N VAL A 144 11.70 14.90 -8.96
CA VAL A 144 11.15 14.85 -10.32
C VAL A 144 9.99 15.83 -10.48
N ASP A 145 9.82 16.36 -11.70
CA ASP A 145 8.78 17.36 -12.01
C ASP A 145 7.37 16.76 -12.04
N ARG A 146 7.26 15.47 -12.39
CA ARG A 146 5.99 14.74 -12.46
C ARG A 146 6.17 13.35 -11.85
N GLN A 147 5.12 12.84 -11.21
CA GLN A 147 5.11 11.50 -10.63
C GLN A 147 4.11 10.60 -11.35
N ASP A 148 4.45 9.32 -11.51
CA ASP A 148 3.58 8.31 -12.09
C ASP A 148 2.48 7.92 -11.08
N VAL A 149 1.23 7.90 -11.50
CA VAL A 149 0.10 7.59 -10.60
C VAL A 149 -0.03 6.09 -10.33
N SER A 150 0.44 5.24 -11.23
CA SER A 150 0.47 3.79 -11.01
C SER A 150 1.62 3.39 -10.10
N MET A 151 2.78 4.04 -10.24
CA MET A 151 4.05 3.70 -9.60
C MET A 151 4.74 4.95 -9.02
N PRO A 152 4.17 5.58 -7.97
CA PRO A 152 4.58 6.92 -7.52
C PRO A 152 5.95 6.98 -6.85
N VAL A 153 6.43 5.84 -6.34
CA VAL A 153 7.77 5.68 -5.75
C VAL A 153 8.77 5.03 -6.71
N GLY A 154 8.41 4.87 -7.98
CA GLY A 154 9.26 4.21 -8.98
C GLY A 154 9.26 2.69 -8.85
N THR A 155 10.44 2.08 -8.68
CA THR A 155 10.64 0.62 -8.84
C THR A 155 9.74 -0.22 -7.92
N SER A 156 8.74 -0.87 -8.56
CA SER A 156 7.94 -2.07 -8.22
C SER A 156 7.51 -2.38 -6.78
N SER A 157 7.79 -1.54 -5.79
CA SER A 157 7.56 -1.92 -4.40
C SER A 157 6.12 -1.66 -3.96
N PHE A 158 5.52 -0.55 -4.42
CA PHE A 158 4.16 -0.17 -4.06
C PHE A 158 3.48 0.58 -5.22
N GLY A 159 2.49 -0.06 -5.83
CA GLY A 159 1.65 0.55 -6.85
C GLY A 159 0.37 1.16 -6.28
N CYS A 160 -0.39 1.82 -7.14
CA CYS A 160 -1.66 2.47 -6.79
C CYS A 160 -2.61 1.58 -5.96
N LEU A 161 -2.78 0.30 -6.34
CA LEU A 161 -3.62 -0.66 -5.60
C LEU A 161 -3.11 -0.87 -4.17
N ASP A 162 -1.79 -1.05 -4.02
CA ASP A 162 -1.17 -1.27 -2.72
C ASP A 162 -1.39 -0.05 -1.81
N LEU A 163 -1.27 1.16 -2.36
CA LEU A 163 -1.40 2.39 -1.60
C LEU A 163 -2.82 2.62 -1.08
N PHE A 164 -3.84 2.43 -1.92
CA PHE A 164 -5.23 2.51 -1.45
C PHE A 164 -5.56 1.39 -0.46
N THR A 165 -5.04 0.18 -0.67
CA THR A 165 -5.25 -0.92 0.27
C THR A 165 -4.61 -0.59 1.62
N ARG A 166 -3.37 -0.07 1.63
CA ARG A 166 -2.65 0.30 2.86
C ARG A 166 -3.30 1.46 3.60
N ALA A 167 -3.75 2.50 2.88
CA ALA A 167 -4.50 3.62 3.46
C ALA A 167 -5.77 3.18 4.21
N TYR A 168 -6.33 2.03 3.84
CA TYR A 168 -7.41 1.38 4.56
C TYR A 168 -6.91 0.45 5.68
N THR A 169 -6.08 -0.55 5.35
CA THR A 169 -5.78 -1.66 6.26
C THR A 169 -4.82 -1.31 7.40
N GLU A 170 -4.03 -0.24 7.26
CA GLU A 170 -3.12 0.21 8.34
C GLU A 170 -3.84 1.12 9.35
N CYS A 171 -5.11 1.43 9.12
CA CYS A 171 -5.95 2.18 10.04
C CYS A 171 -6.87 1.25 10.82
N ASN A 172 -6.85 1.39 12.16
CA ASN A 172 -7.79 0.73 13.06
C ASN A 172 -8.86 1.72 13.52
N ASN A 173 -9.74 2.14 12.61
CA ASN A 173 -10.72 3.22 12.78
C ASN A 173 -12.10 2.88 12.19
N GLY A 174 -12.63 1.70 12.52
CA GLY A 174 -13.97 1.29 12.08
C GLY A 174 -14.11 1.01 10.58
N GLY A 175 -13.01 1.07 9.83
CA GLY A 175 -12.97 0.87 8.39
C GLY A 175 -13.02 2.16 7.57
N VAL A 176 -13.03 3.32 8.23
CA VAL A 176 -12.99 4.63 7.55
C VAL A 176 -11.76 4.78 6.68
N GLY A 177 -10.59 4.32 7.14
CA GLY A 177 -9.34 4.46 6.39
C GLY A 177 -8.67 5.82 6.59
N GLY A 178 -8.10 6.39 5.54
CA GLY A 178 -7.16 7.49 5.66
C GLY A 178 -6.43 7.75 4.35
N TYR A 179 -5.21 8.26 4.46
CA TYR A 179 -4.37 8.53 3.30
C TYR A 179 -2.92 8.11 3.52
N ILE A 180 -2.23 7.89 2.40
CA ILE A 180 -0.78 7.70 2.33
C ILE A 180 -0.19 8.62 1.27
N ASP A 181 0.90 9.31 1.63
CA ASP A 181 1.65 10.14 0.69
C ASP A 181 2.83 9.32 0.11
N ALA A 182 2.96 9.31 -1.21
CA ALA A 182 4.04 8.72 -1.98
C ALA A 182 4.78 9.82 -2.76
N GLY A 183 5.89 10.31 -2.21
CA GLY A 183 6.49 11.57 -2.64
C GLY A 183 5.55 12.76 -2.40
N CYS A 184 5.03 13.33 -3.48
CA CYS A 184 4.03 14.40 -3.49
C CYS A 184 2.64 13.95 -3.95
N LEU A 185 2.43 12.67 -4.25
CA LEU A 185 1.09 12.13 -4.51
C LEU A 185 0.45 11.63 -3.23
N ARG A 186 -0.79 12.05 -2.97
CA ARG A 186 -1.63 11.52 -1.90
C ARG A 186 -2.62 10.52 -2.47
N TYR A 187 -2.67 9.34 -1.86
CA TYR A 187 -3.69 8.32 -2.12
C TYR A 187 -4.59 8.26 -0.90
N GLN A 188 -5.84 8.69 -1.05
CA GLN A 188 -6.82 8.72 0.04
C GLN A 188 -7.95 7.75 -0.23
N PHE A 189 -8.30 6.98 0.79
CA PHE A 189 -9.50 6.16 0.84
C PHE A 189 -10.32 6.55 2.06
N ILE A 190 -11.56 6.96 1.84
CA ILE A 190 -12.54 7.20 2.92
C ILE A 190 -13.73 6.29 2.71
N GLY A 191 -13.97 5.39 3.66
CA GLY A 191 -15.18 4.58 3.73
C GLY A 191 -16.29 5.34 4.47
N GLY A 192 -17.49 5.34 3.90
CA GLY A 192 -18.67 5.87 4.56
C GLY A 192 -18.84 7.39 4.55
N GLN A 193 -18.16 8.07 3.61
CA GLN A 193 -18.25 9.52 3.41
C GLN A 193 -19.60 9.97 2.83
#